data_AF-A0A959TCT4-F1
#
_entry.id   AF-A0A959TCT4-F1
#
_cell.length_a   1.000
_cell.length_b   1.000
_cell.length_c   1.000
_cell.angle_alpha   90.00
_cell.angle_beta   90.00
_cell.angle_gamma   90.00
#
_symmetry.space_group_name_H-M   'P 1'
#
loop_
_entity.id
_entity.type
_entity.pdbx_description
1 polymer ?
#
loop_
_entity_poly.entity_id
_entity_poly.type
_entity_poly.pdbx_seq_one_letter_code
_entity_poly.pdbx_strand_id
1 'polypeptide(L)'
;LCANNADAMLNGSFTVATGAVWSGGGGSFSPSPTNMGATYTPTPAEIASGSVTLTLTTTGNGGCVAATDQVQLTFTPAPVANAGPDLSVCANNANVTLAGAVTGATGGVWSG
;
A
#
# COMPACT_ATOMS: atom_id res chain seq x y z
N LEU A 1 -0.12 4.20 -1.11
CA LEU A 1 0.64 2.92 -1.13
C LEU A 1 0.43 2.26 -2.46
N CYS A 2 1.46 1.66 -3.07
CA CYS A 2 1.27 0.96 -4.34
C CYS A 2 0.63 -0.41 -4.08
N ALA A 3 -0.30 -0.86 -4.93
CA ALA A 3 -0.99 -2.13 -4.76
C ALA A 3 -0.04 -3.35 -4.73
N ASN A 4 1.15 -3.24 -5.35
CA ASN A 4 2.20 -4.26 -5.31
C ASN A 4 3.18 -4.13 -4.13
N ASN A 5 3.06 -3.10 -3.30
CA ASN A 5 3.80 -2.91 -2.05
C ASN A 5 2.93 -2.08 -1.08
N ALA A 6 1.93 -2.75 -0.51
CA ALA A 6 0.84 -2.13 0.22
C ALA A 6 1.03 -2.12 1.75
N ASP A 7 2.16 -2.63 2.24
CA ASP A 7 2.48 -2.63 3.66
C ASP A 7 2.71 -1.20 4.17
N ALA A 8 2.07 -0.85 5.29
CA ALA A 8 2.11 0.48 5.87
C ALA A 8 2.74 0.44 7.27
N MET A 9 3.85 1.15 7.47
CA MET A 9 4.38 1.37 8.82
C MET A 9 3.49 2.39 9.55
N LEU A 10 2.92 1.97 10.67
CA LEU A 10 2.14 2.83 11.54
C LEU A 10 3.07 3.52 12.54
N ASN A 11 2.82 4.79 12.83
CA ASN A 11 3.56 5.57 13.82
C ASN A 11 2.56 6.18 14.80
N GLY A 12 1.99 5.34 15.65
CA GLY A 12 1.10 5.78 16.72
C GLY A 12 1.88 6.50 17.82
N SER A 13 1.23 7.42 18.52
CA SER A 13 1.80 8.01 19.74
C SER A 13 0.70 8.36 20.72
N PHE A 14 1.03 8.35 22.00
CA PHE A 14 0.14 8.73 23.10
C PHE A 14 0.98 9.31 24.24
N THR A 15 0.42 10.24 25.01
CA THR A 15 1.17 10.98 26.04
C THR A 15 0.66 10.77 27.47
N VAL A 16 -0.65 10.58 27.66
CA VAL A 16 -1.27 10.41 28.99
C VAL A 16 -1.70 8.97 29.27
N ALA A 17 -2.08 8.24 28.23
CA ALA A 17 -2.50 6.86 28.33
C ALA A 17 -1.30 5.93 28.62
N THR A 18 -1.54 4.75 29.20
CA THR A 18 -0.49 3.74 29.38
C THR A 18 -0.29 2.85 28.14
N GLY A 19 -1.18 2.97 27.15
CA GLY A 19 -1.11 2.23 25.90
C GLY A 19 -2.05 2.78 24.84
N ALA A 20 -1.98 2.18 23.66
CA ALA A 20 -2.97 2.34 22.61
C ALA A 20 -3.05 1.05 21.77
N VAL A 21 -4.14 0.89 21.04
CA VAL A 21 -4.40 -0.26 20.18
C VAL A 21 -4.93 0.18 18.84
N TRP A 22 -4.31 -0.34 17.78
CA TRP A 22 -4.80 -0.22 16.42
C TRP A 22 -5.93 -1.22 16.16
N SER A 23 -6.95 -0.77 15.45
CA SER A 23 -8.07 -1.60 15.01
C SER A 23 -8.60 -1.12 13.66
N GLY A 24 -9.51 -1.90 13.08
CA GLY A 24 -10.04 -1.65 11.74
C GLY A 24 -9.31 -2.46 10.68
N GLY A 25 -9.89 -2.43 9.47
CA GLY A 25 -9.46 -3.27 8.36
C GLY A 25 -9.63 -4.79 8.60
N GLY A 26 -9.31 -5.57 7.58
CA GLY A 26 -9.29 -7.04 7.59
C GLY A 26 -7.88 -7.64 7.56
N GLY A 27 -6.86 -6.79 7.51
CA GLY A 27 -5.45 -7.16 7.44
C GLY A 27 -4.86 -7.58 8.79
N SER A 28 -3.52 -7.60 8.85
CA SER A 28 -2.78 -8.01 10.04
C SER A 28 -1.81 -6.93 10.52
N PHE A 29 -1.55 -6.91 11.83
CA PHE A 29 -0.62 -5.98 12.47
C PHE A 29 0.58 -6.76 13.00
N SER A 30 1.78 -6.42 12.53
CA SER A 30 3.03 -7.05 12.97
C SER A 30 3.94 -6.03 13.66
N PRO A 31 4.48 -6.29 14.85
CA PRO A 31 4.36 -7.54 15.62
C PRO A 31 3.01 -7.69 16.38
N SER A 32 2.31 -6.59 16.65
CA SER A 32 0.99 -6.60 17.29
C SER A 32 0.25 -5.27 17.05
N PRO A 33 -1.08 -5.21 17.16
CA PRO A 33 -1.84 -3.96 17.05
C PRO A 33 -1.59 -2.98 18.23
N THR A 34 -0.98 -3.44 19.32
CA THR A 34 -0.60 -2.58 20.45
C THR A 34 0.79 -1.97 20.28
N ASN A 35 1.55 -2.39 19.27
CA ASN A 35 2.84 -1.79 18.96
C ASN A 35 2.62 -0.52 18.12
N MET A 36 3.14 0.61 18.60
CA MET A 36 2.97 1.90 17.94
C MET A 36 3.78 2.03 16.65
N GLY A 37 4.81 1.21 16.47
CA GLY A 37 5.60 1.05 15.26
C GLY A 37 5.21 -0.18 14.44
N ALA A 38 3.97 -0.68 14.59
CA ALA A 38 3.53 -1.86 13.86
C ALA A 38 3.43 -1.62 12.36
N THR A 39 3.72 -2.65 11.57
CA THR A 39 3.40 -2.70 10.15
C THR A 39 2.02 -3.30 9.97
N TYR A 40 1.14 -2.58 9.27
CA TYR A 40 -0.14 -3.10 8.82
C TYR A 40 -0.02 -3.68 7.41
N THR A 41 -0.37 -4.96 7.27
CA THR A 41 -0.45 -5.67 6.00
C THR A 41 -1.91 -5.82 5.59
N PRO A 42 -2.40 -5.04 4.61
CA PRO A 42 -3.78 -5.10 4.13
C PRO A 42 -4.07 -6.39 3.36
N THR A 43 -5.34 -6.77 3.31
CA THR A 43 -5.83 -7.87 2.49
C THR A 43 -5.94 -7.48 1.02
N PRO A 44 -5.93 -8.46 0.09
CA PRO A 44 -6.19 -8.21 -1.32
C PRO A 44 -7.53 -7.50 -1.59
N ALA A 45 -8.56 -7.75 -0.77
CA ALA A 45 -9.86 -7.10 -0.89
C ALA A 45 -9.80 -5.60 -0.57
N GLU A 46 -9.00 -5.21 0.43
CA GLU A 46 -8.80 -3.80 0.80
C GLU A 46 -7.94 -3.05 -0.23
N ILE A 47 -6.94 -3.73 -0.80
CA ILE A 47 -6.16 -3.20 -1.92
C ILE A 47 -7.08 -2.97 -3.14
N ALA A 48 -7.98 -3.92 -3.42
CA ALA A 48 -8.96 -3.81 -4.51
C ALA A 48 -10.02 -2.73 -4.26
N SER A 49 -10.41 -2.47 -3.00
CA SER A 49 -11.31 -1.36 -2.66
C SER A 49 -10.63 0.01 -2.74
N GLY A 50 -9.31 0.06 -2.89
CA GLY A 50 -8.53 1.28 -3.09
C GLY A 50 -8.25 2.09 -1.82
N SER A 51 -8.85 1.72 -0.68
CA SER A 51 -8.52 2.31 0.62
C SER A 51 -8.99 1.45 1.80
N VAL A 52 -8.36 1.67 2.96
CA VAL A 52 -8.76 1.14 4.27
C VAL A 52 -8.58 2.24 5.32
N THR A 53 -9.48 2.28 6.31
CA THR A 53 -9.35 3.18 7.47
C THR A 53 -9.00 2.37 8.71
N LEU A 54 -7.91 2.75 9.37
CA LEU A 54 -7.46 2.19 10.64
C LEU A 54 -7.74 3.21 11.75
N THR A 55 -8.09 2.72 12.93
CA THR A 55 -8.38 3.55 14.11
C THR A 55 -7.41 3.19 15.24
N LEU A 56 -6.71 4.19 15.77
CA LEU A 56 -5.91 4.09 16.98
C LEU A 56 -6.76 4.50 18.18
N THR A 57 -6.88 3.64 19.18
CA THR A 57 -7.64 3.92 20.42
C THR A 57 -6.72 3.83 21.63
N THR A 58 -6.72 4.85 22.49
CA THR A 58 -5.90 4.84 23.72
C THR A 58 -6.45 3.88 24.76
N THR A 59 -5.57 3.19 25.50
CA THR A 59 -5.91 2.23 26.56
C THR A 59 -5.23 2.61 27.88
N GLY A 60 -5.82 2.16 29.00
CA GLY A 60 -5.29 2.51 30.33
C GLY A 60 -5.40 4.01 30.65
N ASN A 61 -6.53 4.62 30.28
CA ASN A 61 -6.79 6.06 30.47
C ASN A 61 -7.16 6.45 31.92
N GLY A 62 -7.07 5.51 32.87
CA GLY A 62 -7.53 5.72 34.25
C GLY A 62 -9.02 6.09 34.29
N GLY A 63 -9.33 7.26 34.85
CA GLY A 63 -10.69 7.81 34.88
C GLY A 63 -11.08 8.67 33.66
N CYS A 64 -10.18 8.84 32.69
CA CYS A 64 -10.46 9.61 31.47
C CYS A 64 -11.13 8.73 30.39
N VAL A 65 -11.89 9.37 29.51
CA VAL A 65 -12.45 8.70 28.32
C VAL A 65 -11.32 8.36 27.35
N ALA A 66 -11.45 7.23 26.64
CA ALA A 66 -10.50 6.85 25.61
C ALA A 66 -10.52 7.85 24.45
N ALA A 67 -9.34 8.28 24.00
CA ALA A 67 -9.19 9.06 22.78
C ALA A 67 -9.02 8.12 21.58
N THR A 68 -9.53 8.56 20.43
CA THR A 68 -9.43 7.82 19.18
C THR A 68 -8.91 8.72 18.07
N ASP A 69 -8.07 8.18 17.20
CA ASP A 69 -7.61 8.84 15.98
C ASP A 69 -7.72 7.87 14.79
N GLN A 70 -7.87 8.39 13.58
CA GLN A 70 -8.05 7.60 12.38
C GLN A 70 -7.02 7.93 11.30
N VAL A 71 -6.53 6.87 10.66
CA VAL A 71 -5.62 6.97 9.50
C VAL A 71 -6.26 6.24 8.34
N GLN A 72 -6.36 6.93 7.20
CA GLN A 72 -6.81 6.34 5.95
C GLN A 72 -5.60 5.99 5.08
N LEU A 73 -5.46 4.70 4.78
CA LEU A 73 -4.47 4.20 3.83
C LEU A 73 -5.15 4.09 2.46
N THR A 74 -4.56 4.72 1.45
CA THR A 74 -5.04 4.65 0.06
C THR A 74 -4.09 3.81 -0.79
N PHE A 75 -4.67 2.96 -1.63
CA PHE A 75 -3.96 2.04 -2.50
C PHE A 75 -4.11 2.49 -3.95
N THR A 76 -2.97 2.78 -4.59
CA THR A 76 -2.92 3.10 -6.02
C THR A 76 -2.63 1.83 -6.80
N PRO A 77 -3.34 1.56 -7.92
CA PRO A 77 -3.06 0.41 -8.77
C PRO A 77 -1.58 0.31 -9.14
N ALA A 78 -1.06 -0.92 -9.23
CA ALA A 78 0.32 -1.15 -9.64
C ALA A 78 0.49 -0.78 -11.13
N PRO A 79 1.66 -0.28 -11.52
CA PRO A 79 1.92 -0.02 -12.93
C PRO A 79 2.03 -1.33 -13.72
N VAL A 80 1.49 -1.34 -14.94
CA VAL A 80 1.58 -2.47 -15.87
C VAL A 80 2.42 -2.04 -17.07
N ALA A 81 3.48 -2.77 -17.36
CA ALA A 81 4.27 -2.62 -18.57
C ALA A 81 3.88 -3.72 -19.57
N ASN A 82 3.45 -3.32 -20.76
CA ASN A 82 3.14 -4.22 -21.87
C ASN A 82 4.05 -3.88 -23.05
N ALA A 83 4.93 -4.80 -23.42
CA ALA A 83 5.87 -4.61 -24.52
C ALA A 83 5.22 -4.72 -25.92
N GLY A 84 3.94 -5.08 -26.00
CA GLY A 84 3.29 -5.46 -27.24
C GLY A 84 3.64 -6.91 -27.64
N PRO A 85 3.12 -7.38 -28.79
CA PRO A 85 3.43 -8.71 -29.31
C PRO A 85 4.89 -8.81 -29.79
N ASP A 86 5.41 -10.04 -29.84
CA ASP A 86 6.74 -10.32 -30.39
C ASP A 86 6.82 -9.89 -31.86
N LEU A 87 7.91 -9.21 -32.22
CA LEU A 87 8.15 -8.69 -33.56
C LEU A 87 9.21 -9.54 -34.26
N SER A 88 8.87 -10.06 -35.44
CA SER A 88 9.81 -10.74 -36.32
C SER A 88 10.15 -9.82 -37.49
N VAL A 89 11.45 -9.56 -37.71
CA VAL A 89 11.92 -8.74 -38.83
C VAL A 89 12.94 -9.47 -39.67
N CYS A 90 12.92 -9.16 -40.96
CA CYS A 90 13.86 -9.72 -41.92
C CYS A 90 15.26 -9.15 -41.68
N ALA A 91 16.30 -9.99 -41.80
CA ALA A 91 17.69 -9.60 -41.56
C ALA A 91 18.18 -8.44 -42.46
N ASN A 92 17.57 -8.27 -43.64
CA ASN A 92 17.89 -7.18 -44.58
C ASN A 92 17.07 -5.91 -44.35
N ASN A 93 16.15 -5.89 -43.39
CA ASN A 93 15.38 -4.72 -42.99
C ASN A 93 14.99 -4.80 -41.50
N ALA A 94 15.97 -4.53 -40.63
CA ALA A 94 15.86 -4.71 -39.19
C ALA A 94 15.20 -3.53 -38.45
N ASN A 95 14.60 -2.57 -39.17
CA ASN A 95 13.95 -1.43 -38.53
C ASN A 95 12.60 -1.84 -37.92
N VAL A 96 12.49 -1.73 -36.60
CA VAL A 96 11.28 -2.04 -35.83
C VAL A 96 10.84 -0.81 -35.07
N THR A 97 9.53 -0.53 -35.12
CA THR A 97 8.90 0.40 -34.17
C THR A 97 8.40 -0.40 -32.98
N LEU A 98 8.96 -0.13 -31.80
CA LEU A 98 8.49 -0.72 -30.54
C LEU A 98 7.30 0.09 -30.01
N ALA A 99 6.14 -0.54 -29.92
CA ALA A 99 4.89 0.08 -29.46
C ALA A 99 4.44 -0.52 -28.12
N GLY A 100 5.21 -0.21 -27.07
CA GLY A 100 4.90 -0.62 -25.70
C GLY A 100 3.95 0.37 -25.04
N ALA A 101 3.13 -0.13 -24.12
CA ALA A 101 2.23 0.68 -23.31
C ALA A 101 2.55 0.51 -21.83
N VAL A 102 2.50 1.61 -21.07
CA VAL A 102 2.59 1.61 -19.61
C VAL A 102 1.29 2.19 -19.06
N THR A 103 0.63 1.47 -18.15
CA THR A 103 -0.52 1.98 -17.40
C THR A 103 -0.17 2.08 -15.92
N GLY A 104 -0.74 3.03 -15.17
CA GLY A 104 -0.48 3.17 -13.73
C GLY A 104 0.90 3.76 -13.34
N ALA A 105 1.70 4.22 -14.29
CA ALA A 105 2.94 4.97 -14.08
C ALA A 105 3.10 6.09 -15.13
N THR A 106 4.03 7.02 -14.88
CA THR A 106 4.33 8.14 -15.79
C THR A 106 5.16 7.76 -17.02
N GLY A 107 5.71 6.53 -17.09
CA GLY A 107 6.41 6.05 -18.28
C GLY A 107 7.20 4.77 -18.05
N GLY A 108 7.83 4.28 -19.12
CA GLY A 108 8.77 3.15 -19.13
C GLY A 108 9.92 3.42 -20.11
N VAL A 109 11.07 2.79 -19.88
CA VAL A 109 12.27 2.93 -20.72
C VAL A 109 12.57 1.59 -21.36
N TRP A 110 12.78 1.58 -22.67
CA TRP A 110 13.27 0.41 -23.40
C TRP A 110 14.75 0.19 -23.11
N SER A 111 15.12 -1.03 -22.74
CA SER A 111 16.51 -1.49 -22.61
C SER A 111 16.68 -2.81 -23.36
N GLY A 112 17.82 -3.02 -24.00
CA GLY A 112 18.18 -4.23 -24.72
C GLY A 112 19.60 -4.66 -24.43
#